data_AF-A0A5D0N887-F1
#
_entry.id   AF-A0A5D0N887-F1
#
_cell.length_a   1.000
_cell.length_b   1.000
_cell.length_c   1.000
_cell.angle_alpha   90.00
_cell.angle_beta   90.00
_cell.angle_gamma   90.00
#
_symmetry.space_group_name_H-M   'P 1'
#
loop_
_entity.id
_entity.type
_entity.pdbx_description
1 polymer ?
#
loop_
_entity_poly.entity_id
_entity_poly.type
_entity_poly.pdbx_seq_one_letter_code
_entity_poly.pdbx_strand_id
1 'polypeptide(L)'
;MRVPSRSPGHQPGSAVASAAPARRLPPADGRRPGPEQPDLAAYRTAVAELLVEVGALADAPSTTARQVLLDQRLREPAIAAVLDATPQGFVGARETLLLEMARYQPNTRSSAQDLTALVRIYLLSRIDVMWWRDSPTFLTDGQVDTSTDLVDLEWLRRRGLLAFRYQEQPATVVGRGLRAVRRRLRPDATPRTAGLRFRRARREMIALLNDMGREFAAAARPGTPPLWVTSLARSAEHQYRLRRLGYAAMVPSGHCLGWAADVELAWYRRFGARDLLADLLLARQEVGEINVVDEGQAWHLCLAPTAQRRFRRAYEAEMGV
;
A
#
# COMPACT_ATOMS: atom_id res chain seq x y z
N MET A 1 17.72 -49.98 -58.91
CA MET A 1 16.76 -50.25 -60.01
C MET A 1 15.77 -49.07 -60.04
N ARG A 2 15.70 -48.35 -61.18
CA ARG A 2 14.84 -47.20 -61.58
C ARG A 2 14.94 -45.83 -60.86
N VAL A 3 15.23 -44.83 -61.70
CA VAL A 3 15.29 -43.35 -61.60
C VAL A 3 13.87 -42.74 -61.82
N PRO A 4 13.59 -41.41 -62.02
CA PRO A 4 14.15 -40.11 -61.56
C PRO A 4 13.06 -39.06 -61.14
N SER A 5 13.48 -37.80 -60.91
CA SER A 5 12.81 -36.52 -61.31
C SER A 5 12.08 -35.75 -60.20
N ARG A 6 12.15 -34.41 -60.07
CA ARG A 6 12.74 -33.33 -60.89
C ARG A 6 12.75 -32.04 -60.04
N SER A 7 13.85 -31.29 -60.08
CA SER A 7 13.87 -29.82 -59.90
C SER A 7 13.26 -29.13 -61.14
N PRO A 8 12.92 -27.83 -61.09
CA PRO A 8 13.91 -26.76 -61.37
C PRO A 8 13.72 -25.55 -60.42
N GLY A 9 14.71 -24.76 -60.01
CA GLY A 9 15.95 -24.35 -60.66
C GLY A 9 15.72 -23.02 -61.40
N HIS A 10 16.23 -21.90 -60.89
CA HIS A 10 16.91 -20.81 -61.64
C HIS A 10 17.26 -19.61 -60.73
N GLN A 11 18.53 -19.54 -60.34
CA GLN A 11 19.34 -18.32 -60.40
C GLN A 11 20.14 -18.41 -61.72
N PRO A 12 20.65 -17.33 -62.36
CA PRO A 12 21.44 -16.27 -61.70
C PRO A 12 21.38 -14.86 -62.34
N GLY A 13 22.04 -13.88 -61.73
CA GLY A 13 22.36 -12.60 -62.37
C GLY A 13 22.90 -11.56 -61.40
N SER A 14 24.23 -11.46 -61.31
CA SER A 14 24.94 -10.35 -60.67
C SER A 14 25.20 -9.26 -61.70
N ALA A 15 24.81 -8.00 -61.44
CA ALA A 15 25.56 -6.84 -61.93
C ALA A 15 25.11 -5.50 -61.30
N VAL A 16 26.12 -4.75 -60.84
CA VAL A 16 26.28 -3.28 -60.81
C VAL A 16 25.50 -2.43 -59.80
N ALA A 17 26.29 -1.73 -58.99
CA ALA A 17 25.92 -0.67 -58.09
C ALA A 17 25.33 0.56 -58.79
N SER A 18 24.30 1.17 -58.20
CA SER A 18 23.96 2.56 -58.45
C SER A 18 23.54 3.22 -57.14
N ALA A 19 24.34 4.21 -56.73
CA ALA A 19 24.16 5.00 -55.53
C ALA A 19 22.92 5.91 -55.65
N ALA A 20 22.06 5.87 -54.63
CA ALA A 20 21.04 6.90 -54.38
C ALA A 20 21.11 7.29 -52.90
N PRO A 21 21.00 8.59 -52.56
CA PRO A 21 21.29 9.07 -51.22
C PRO A 21 20.20 8.66 -50.24
N ALA A 22 20.59 7.98 -49.18
CA ALA A 22 19.75 7.74 -48.02
C ALA A 22 19.37 9.10 -47.41
N ARG A 23 18.10 9.49 -47.56
CA ARG A 23 17.49 10.56 -46.77
C ARG A 23 17.64 10.18 -45.30
N ARG A 24 18.61 10.81 -44.62
CA ARG A 24 18.72 10.83 -43.17
C ARG A 24 17.42 11.44 -42.63
N LEU A 25 16.53 10.59 -42.14
CA LEU A 25 15.48 11.04 -41.22
C LEU A 25 16.20 11.63 -40.00
N PRO A 26 15.85 12.85 -39.57
CA PRO A 26 16.41 13.41 -38.34
C PRO A 26 16.10 12.46 -37.17
N PRO A 27 17.00 12.36 -36.18
CA PRO A 27 16.72 11.59 -34.98
C PRO A 27 15.43 12.15 -34.36
N ALA A 28 14.52 11.25 -34.00
CA ALA A 28 13.36 11.59 -33.20
C ALA A 28 13.80 11.93 -31.77
N ASP A 29 14.53 13.03 -31.61
CA ASP A 29 14.69 13.75 -30.35
C ASP A 29 13.36 14.45 -30.08
N GLY A 30 12.43 13.63 -29.61
CA GLY A 30 11.06 13.98 -29.32
C GLY A 30 10.46 12.90 -28.43
N ARG A 31 11.22 12.42 -27.45
CA ARG A 31 10.60 11.74 -26.31
C ARG A 31 9.77 12.82 -25.62
N ARG A 32 8.47 12.84 -25.96
CA ARG A 32 7.47 13.57 -25.19
C ARG A 32 7.79 13.30 -23.71
N PRO A 33 7.93 14.33 -22.86
CA PRO A 33 7.96 14.06 -21.43
C PRO A 33 6.74 13.19 -21.15
N GLY A 34 6.97 12.02 -20.52
CA GLY A 34 5.87 11.25 -19.97
C GLY A 34 5.06 12.16 -19.05
N PRO A 35 3.79 11.83 -18.76
CA PRO A 35 3.02 12.61 -17.79
C PRO A 35 3.88 12.83 -16.56
N GLU A 36 4.13 14.09 -16.24
CA GLU A 36 4.93 14.49 -15.09
C GLU A 36 4.29 13.82 -13.86
N GLN A 37 5.07 13.02 -13.14
CA GLN A 37 4.53 12.33 -11.97
C GLN A 37 4.07 13.38 -10.96
N PRO A 38 2.90 13.21 -10.31
CA PRO A 38 2.44 14.15 -9.30
C PRO A 38 3.49 14.36 -8.21
N ASP A 39 3.71 15.61 -7.82
CA ASP A 39 4.59 15.95 -6.70
C ASP A 39 3.94 15.50 -5.38
N LEU A 40 4.44 14.38 -4.85
CA LEU A 40 3.93 13.79 -3.61
C LEU A 40 4.29 14.59 -2.36
N ALA A 41 5.35 15.39 -2.39
CA ALA A 41 5.71 16.26 -1.27
C ALA A 41 4.72 17.43 -1.21
N ALA A 42 4.49 18.11 -2.35
CA ALA A 42 3.48 19.15 -2.45
C ALA A 42 2.07 18.63 -2.09
N TYR A 43 1.73 17.41 -2.54
CA TYR A 43 0.48 16.75 -2.19
C TYR A 43 0.31 16.57 -0.68
N ARG A 44 1.33 16.02 0.01
CA ARG A 44 1.26 15.78 1.46
C ARG A 44 1.16 17.09 2.24
N THR A 45 1.86 18.13 1.81
CA THR A 45 1.76 19.48 2.39
C THR A 45 0.35 20.04 2.24
N ALA A 46 -0.22 20.00 1.03
CA ALA A 46 -1.59 20.46 0.77
C ALA A 46 -2.63 19.66 1.57
N VAL A 47 -2.45 18.34 1.72
CA VAL A 47 -3.30 17.50 2.57
C VAL A 47 -3.15 17.90 4.05
N ALA A 48 -1.93 18.14 4.53
CA ALA A 48 -1.69 18.54 5.92
C ALA A 48 -2.38 19.87 6.25
N GLU A 49 -2.27 20.87 5.38
CA GLU A 49 -2.97 22.15 5.50
C GLU A 49 -4.49 21.98 5.54
N LEU A 50 -5.04 21.22 4.59
CA LEU A 50 -6.48 20.90 4.55
C LEU A 50 -6.95 20.23 5.84
N LEU A 51 -6.14 19.34 6.43
CA LEU A 51 -6.51 18.67 7.69
C LEU A 51 -6.57 19.64 8.88
N VAL A 52 -5.75 20.70 8.89
CA VAL A 52 -5.85 21.76 9.90
C VAL A 52 -7.17 22.52 9.74
N GLU A 53 -7.54 22.88 8.51
CA GLU A 53 -8.79 23.59 8.22
C GLU A 53 -10.04 22.73 8.53
N VAL A 54 -10.01 21.45 8.18
CA VAL A 54 -11.08 20.49 8.52
C VAL A 54 -11.19 20.33 10.05
N GLY A 55 -10.07 20.28 10.76
CA GLY A 55 -10.04 20.23 12.21
C GLY A 55 -10.62 21.50 12.87
N ALA A 56 -10.33 22.68 12.32
CA ALA A 56 -10.90 23.94 12.81
C ALA A 56 -12.43 24.00 12.64
N LEU A 57 -13.00 23.24 11.70
CA LEU A 57 -14.44 23.11 11.49
C LEU A 57 -15.07 21.92 12.22
N ALA A 58 -14.34 21.23 13.12
CA ALA A 58 -14.84 20.04 13.82
C ALA A 58 -16.06 20.34 14.71
N ASP A 59 -16.06 21.49 15.38
CA ASP A 59 -17.13 21.92 16.30
C ASP A 59 -18.24 22.72 15.60
N ALA A 60 -18.06 23.06 14.32
CA ALA A 60 -19.03 23.85 13.57
C ALA A 60 -20.23 22.97 13.16
N PRO A 61 -21.48 23.39 13.42
CA PRO A 61 -22.67 22.62 13.03
C PRO A 61 -22.88 22.54 11.50
N SER A 62 -22.08 23.24 10.70
CA SER A 62 -22.28 23.35 9.26
C SER A 62 -21.51 22.28 8.48
N THR A 63 -22.17 21.14 8.26
CA THR A 63 -21.79 20.14 7.24
C THR A 63 -21.57 20.79 5.87
N THR A 64 -22.36 21.82 5.52
CA THR A 64 -22.22 22.57 4.28
C THR A 64 -20.89 23.31 4.18
N ALA A 65 -20.43 23.96 5.25
CA ALA A 65 -19.14 24.68 5.24
C ALA A 65 -17.97 23.72 5.00
N ARG A 66 -18.01 22.53 5.61
CA ARG A 66 -16.99 21.49 5.40
C ARG A 66 -16.99 20.94 3.97
N GLN A 67 -18.17 20.76 3.38
CA GLN A 67 -18.29 20.35 1.97
C GLN A 67 -17.74 21.41 1.02
N VAL A 68 -18.08 22.69 1.22
CA VAL A 68 -17.56 23.80 0.41
C VAL A 68 -16.05 23.91 0.52
N LEU A 69 -15.50 23.81 1.74
CA LEU A 69 -14.06 23.82 1.98
C LEU A 69 -13.35 22.73 1.18
N LEU A 70 -13.80 21.48 1.32
CA LEU A 70 -13.20 20.37 0.60
C LEU A 70 -13.34 20.51 -0.90
N ASP A 71 -14.50 20.93 -1.39
CA ASP A 71 -14.69 21.17 -2.81
C ASP A 71 -13.67 22.19 -3.36
N GLN A 72 -13.37 23.25 -2.62
CA GLN A 72 -12.36 24.22 -3.02
C GLN A 72 -10.95 23.64 -2.93
N ARG A 73 -10.55 23.09 -1.77
CA ARG A 73 -9.19 22.58 -1.53
C ARG A 73 -8.84 21.40 -2.42
N LEU A 74 -9.79 20.50 -2.73
CA LEU A 74 -9.52 19.35 -3.61
C LEU A 74 -9.14 19.79 -5.04
N ARG A 75 -9.57 20.98 -5.49
CA ARG A 75 -9.22 21.52 -6.81
C ARG A 75 -7.81 22.11 -6.86
N GLU A 76 -7.09 22.18 -5.74
CA GLU A 76 -5.71 22.62 -5.74
C GLU A 76 -4.85 21.72 -6.62
N PRO A 77 -3.92 22.27 -7.42
CA PRO A 77 -3.19 21.49 -8.42
C PRO A 77 -2.50 20.24 -7.85
N ALA A 78 -1.88 20.37 -6.67
CA ALA A 78 -1.19 19.25 -6.01
C ALA A 78 -2.14 18.11 -5.64
N ILE A 79 -3.33 18.43 -5.12
CA ILE A 79 -4.35 17.44 -4.76
C ILE A 79 -5.00 16.86 -6.02
N ALA A 80 -5.43 17.72 -6.93
CA ALA A 80 -6.09 17.31 -8.16
C ALA A 80 -5.23 16.36 -8.99
N ALA A 81 -3.92 16.62 -9.11
CA ALA A 81 -2.99 15.77 -9.86
C ALA A 81 -2.93 14.33 -9.34
N VAL A 82 -2.85 14.13 -8.02
CA VAL A 82 -2.84 12.77 -7.42
C VAL A 82 -4.18 12.08 -7.60
N LEU A 83 -5.29 12.79 -7.37
CA LEU A 83 -6.63 12.21 -7.52
C LEU A 83 -6.92 11.81 -8.97
N ASP A 84 -6.51 12.64 -9.94
CA ASP A 84 -6.68 12.36 -11.37
C ASP A 84 -5.84 11.17 -11.85
N ALA A 85 -4.67 10.98 -11.24
CA ALA A 85 -3.81 9.84 -11.55
C ALA A 85 -4.33 8.49 -11.00
N THR A 86 -5.40 8.47 -10.19
CA THR A 86 -6.07 7.24 -9.76
C THR A 86 -6.98 6.66 -10.86
N PRO A 87 -7.32 5.35 -10.83
CA PRO A 87 -8.27 4.77 -11.78
C PRO A 87 -9.67 5.42 -11.78
N GLN A 88 -10.05 6.08 -10.68
CA GLN A 88 -11.35 6.75 -10.55
C GLN A 88 -11.34 8.16 -11.18
N GLY A 89 -10.15 8.71 -11.48
CA GLY A 89 -9.96 10.10 -11.86
C GLY A 89 -10.34 11.09 -10.76
N PHE A 90 -10.13 12.37 -11.03
CA PHE A 90 -10.38 13.43 -10.05
C PHE A 90 -11.84 13.43 -9.54
N VAL A 91 -12.79 13.39 -10.47
CA VAL A 91 -14.23 13.46 -10.16
C VAL A 91 -14.66 12.28 -9.30
N GLY A 92 -14.32 11.04 -9.69
CA GLY A 92 -14.71 9.84 -8.95
C GLY A 92 -14.08 9.77 -7.57
N ALA A 93 -12.82 10.19 -7.42
CA ALA A 93 -12.17 10.25 -6.11
C ALA A 93 -12.83 11.30 -5.20
N ARG A 94 -13.09 12.51 -5.70
CA ARG A 94 -13.79 13.55 -4.94
C ARG A 94 -15.18 13.08 -4.49
N GLU A 95 -15.99 12.55 -5.40
CA GLU A 95 -17.34 12.08 -5.07
C GLU A 95 -17.32 10.95 -4.04
N THR A 96 -16.35 10.03 -4.14
CA THR A 96 -16.16 8.98 -3.14
C THR A 96 -15.87 9.58 -1.77
N LEU A 97 -14.96 10.56 -1.65
CA LEU A 97 -14.67 11.21 -0.37
C LEU A 97 -15.92 11.86 0.24
N LEU A 98 -16.67 12.63 -0.55
CA LEU A 98 -17.89 13.29 -0.07
C LEU A 98 -18.93 12.26 0.41
N LEU A 99 -19.06 11.13 -0.28
CA LEU A 99 -19.92 10.02 0.14
C LEU A 99 -19.42 9.32 1.42
N GLU A 100 -18.11 9.10 1.58
CA GLU A 100 -17.56 8.55 2.82
C GLU A 100 -17.84 9.46 4.00
N MET A 101 -17.67 10.78 3.82
CA MET A 101 -17.95 11.76 4.86
C MET A 101 -19.43 11.82 5.23
N ALA A 102 -20.32 11.81 4.24
CA ALA A 102 -21.76 11.83 4.48
C ALA A 102 -22.24 10.59 5.26
N ARG A 103 -21.53 9.46 5.11
CA ARG A 103 -21.82 8.20 5.79
C ARG A 103 -21.03 8.01 7.08
N TYR A 104 -20.09 8.89 7.38
CA TYR A 104 -19.19 8.71 8.50
C TYR A 104 -19.94 8.82 9.84
N GLN A 105 -19.78 7.80 10.66
CA GLN A 105 -20.21 7.80 12.05
C GLN A 105 -19.02 7.38 12.91
N PRO A 106 -18.61 8.20 13.90
CA PRO A 106 -17.55 7.83 14.83
C PRO A 106 -17.85 6.49 15.50
N ASN A 107 -16.86 5.61 15.52
CA ASN A 107 -16.98 4.27 16.09
C ASN A 107 -15.64 3.85 16.70
N THR A 108 -15.67 3.34 17.93
CA THR A 108 -14.48 2.90 18.67
C THR A 108 -13.73 1.74 17.99
N ARG A 109 -14.34 1.07 17.01
CA ARG A 109 -13.73 0.01 16.21
C ARG A 109 -12.96 0.52 14.98
N SER A 110 -13.19 1.77 14.57
CA SER A 110 -12.61 2.33 13.35
C SER A 110 -11.25 2.98 13.63
N SER A 111 -10.30 2.88 12.68
CA SER A 111 -9.05 3.65 12.75
C SER A 111 -9.32 5.16 12.64
N ALA A 112 -10.36 5.57 11.90
CA ALA A 112 -10.81 6.95 11.84
C ALA A 112 -11.66 7.30 13.07
N GLN A 113 -11.02 7.89 14.09
CA GLN A 113 -11.67 8.32 15.35
C GLN A 113 -12.53 9.58 15.18
N ASP A 114 -12.19 10.41 14.19
CA ASP A 114 -12.93 11.61 13.80
C ASP A 114 -12.94 11.80 12.27
N LEU A 115 -13.64 12.85 11.81
CA LEU A 115 -13.75 13.18 10.40
C LEU A 115 -12.40 13.58 9.79
N THR A 116 -11.55 14.26 10.55
CA THR A 116 -10.20 14.64 10.12
C THR A 116 -9.36 13.41 9.83
N ALA A 117 -9.42 12.39 10.68
CA ALA A 117 -8.76 11.11 10.47
C ALA A 117 -9.33 10.37 9.23
N LEU A 118 -10.64 10.42 9.00
CA LEU A 118 -11.24 9.87 7.78
C LEU A 118 -10.67 10.55 6.52
N VAL A 119 -10.65 11.88 6.47
CA VAL A 119 -10.12 12.66 5.35
C VAL A 119 -8.63 12.36 5.13
N ARG A 120 -7.84 12.30 6.22
CA ARG A 120 -6.41 11.93 6.17
C ARG A 120 -6.20 10.56 5.54
N ILE A 121 -6.89 9.55 6.07
CA ILE A 121 -6.78 8.16 5.60
C ILE A 121 -7.20 8.06 4.14
N TYR A 122 -8.32 8.69 3.77
CA TYR A 122 -8.79 8.69 2.40
C TYR A 122 -7.75 9.30 1.45
N LEU A 123 -7.34 10.55 1.68
CA LEU A 123 -6.48 11.29 0.77
C LEU A 123 -5.09 10.66 0.68
N LEU A 124 -4.46 10.32 1.81
CA LEU A 124 -3.11 9.75 1.76
C LEU A 124 -3.10 8.33 1.15
N SER A 125 -4.18 7.55 1.28
CA SER A 125 -4.29 6.25 0.59
C SER A 125 -4.43 6.36 -0.93
N ARG A 126 -4.73 7.54 -1.49
CA ARG A 126 -4.79 7.73 -2.95
C ARG A 126 -3.42 7.58 -3.60
N ILE A 127 -2.34 7.82 -2.86
CA ILE A 127 -0.97 7.56 -3.31
C ILE A 127 -0.80 6.08 -3.64
N ASP A 128 -1.30 5.19 -2.78
CA ASP A 128 -1.21 3.73 -2.99
C ASP A 128 -1.94 3.30 -4.27
N VAL A 129 -3.15 3.82 -4.43
CA VAL A 129 -4.04 3.54 -5.55
C VAL A 129 -3.45 4.07 -6.85
N MET A 130 -2.85 5.25 -6.82
CA MET A 130 -2.14 5.84 -7.95
C MET A 130 -0.90 5.00 -8.32
N TRP A 131 -0.05 4.69 -7.34
CA TRP A 131 1.18 3.92 -7.56
C TRP A 131 0.93 2.55 -8.17
N TRP A 132 -0.13 1.88 -7.73
CA TRP A 132 -0.43 0.52 -8.16
C TRP A 132 -1.71 0.43 -8.99
N ARG A 133 -2.03 1.50 -9.73
CA ARG A 133 -3.25 1.61 -10.56
C ARG A 133 -3.43 0.46 -11.56
N ASP A 134 -2.33 -0.12 -12.03
CA ASP A 134 -2.33 -1.21 -13.01
C ASP A 134 -2.18 -2.60 -12.35
N SER A 135 -2.09 -2.67 -11.01
CA SER A 135 -2.05 -3.94 -10.29
C SER A 135 -3.45 -4.57 -10.20
N PRO A 136 -3.58 -5.89 -10.45
CA PRO A 136 -4.84 -6.58 -10.25
C PRO A 136 -5.23 -6.57 -8.77
N THR A 137 -6.51 -6.34 -8.51
CA THR A 137 -7.09 -6.43 -7.18
C THR A 137 -7.42 -7.89 -6.86
N PHE A 138 -7.05 -8.36 -5.67
CA PHE A 138 -7.58 -9.62 -5.12
C PHE A 138 -9.05 -9.41 -4.75
N LEU A 139 -9.96 -9.92 -5.57
CA LEU A 139 -11.40 -9.77 -5.38
C LEU A 139 -11.93 -10.65 -4.24
N THR A 140 -11.46 -11.91 -4.15
CA THR A 140 -12.00 -12.91 -3.21
C THR A 140 -10.97 -13.40 -2.21
N ASP A 141 -11.44 -13.90 -1.07
CA ASP A 141 -10.59 -14.54 -0.04
C ASP A 141 -9.76 -15.68 -0.66
N GLY A 142 -10.37 -16.48 -1.53
CA GLY A 142 -9.71 -17.60 -2.23
C GLY A 142 -8.56 -17.17 -3.14
N GLN A 143 -8.64 -15.98 -3.76
CA GLN A 143 -7.54 -15.43 -4.55
C GLN A 143 -6.35 -15.06 -3.68
N VAL A 144 -6.58 -14.46 -2.51
CA VAL A 144 -5.49 -14.19 -1.54
C VAL A 144 -4.87 -15.51 -1.07
N ASP A 145 -5.70 -16.54 -0.86
CA ASP A 145 -5.23 -17.82 -0.32
C ASP A 145 -4.47 -18.70 -1.32
N THR A 146 -4.71 -18.55 -2.61
CA THR A 146 -4.13 -19.43 -3.65
C THR A 146 -3.16 -18.71 -4.58
N SER A 147 -3.04 -17.38 -4.48
CA SER A 147 -2.13 -16.61 -5.34
C SER A 147 -0.67 -17.03 -5.16
N THR A 148 0.01 -17.26 -6.29
CA THR A 148 1.45 -17.53 -6.37
C THR A 148 2.31 -16.28 -6.12
N ASP A 149 1.69 -15.09 -6.18
CA ASP A 149 2.37 -13.83 -5.92
C ASP A 149 2.55 -13.55 -4.43
N LEU A 150 1.80 -14.27 -3.59
CA LEU A 150 1.79 -14.12 -2.15
C LEU A 150 2.45 -15.33 -1.49
N VAL A 151 3.32 -15.06 -0.52
CA VAL A 151 4.00 -16.08 0.28
C VAL A 151 3.31 -16.23 1.62
N ASP A 152 3.10 -17.47 2.06
CA ASP A 152 2.61 -17.76 3.41
C ASP A 152 3.70 -17.50 4.46
N LEU A 153 3.43 -16.55 5.35
CA LEU A 153 4.33 -16.18 6.44
C LEU A 153 4.59 -17.32 7.42
N GLU A 154 3.69 -18.31 7.53
CA GLU A 154 3.89 -19.43 8.43
C GLU A 154 5.14 -20.24 8.07
N TRP A 155 5.38 -20.40 6.78
CA TRP A 155 6.55 -21.12 6.28
C TRP A 155 7.84 -20.38 6.66
N LEU A 156 7.86 -19.06 6.48
CA LEU A 156 8.99 -18.21 6.86
C LEU A 156 9.19 -18.18 8.38
N ARG A 157 8.09 -18.07 9.14
CA ARG A 157 8.09 -18.05 10.60
C ARG A 157 8.72 -19.32 11.19
N ARG A 158 8.37 -20.50 10.65
CA ARG A 158 8.93 -21.79 11.09
C ARG A 158 10.43 -21.92 10.84
N ARG A 159 10.96 -21.19 9.86
CA ARG A 159 12.37 -21.16 9.50
C ARG A 159 13.16 -20.02 10.17
N GLY A 160 12.51 -19.20 11.00
CA GLY A 160 13.14 -18.06 11.63
C GLY A 160 13.49 -16.90 10.67
N LEU A 161 12.86 -16.87 9.48
CA LEU A 161 13.13 -15.89 8.43
C LEU A 161 12.28 -14.61 8.54
N LEU A 162 11.65 -14.36 9.70
CA LEU A 162 10.86 -13.16 9.94
C LEU A 162 11.51 -12.32 11.03
N ALA A 163 11.86 -11.08 10.72
CA ALA A 163 12.35 -10.09 11.68
C ALA A 163 11.22 -9.29 12.36
N PHE A 164 9.97 -9.62 12.05
CA PHE A 164 8.78 -9.02 12.65
C PHE A 164 7.87 -10.10 13.27
N ARG A 165 6.92 -9.65 14.10
CA ARG A 165 5.90 -10.47 14.73
C ARG A 165 4.52 -10.14 14.18
N TYR A 166 3.63 -11.10 14.25
CA TYR A 166 2.22 -10.94 13.98
C TYR A 166 1.42 -11.89 14.86
N GLN A 167 0.12 -11.64 14.96
CA GLN A 167 -0.82 -12.57 15.56
C GLN A 167 -1.89 -12.92 14.52
N GLU A 168 -2.17 -14.20 14.33
CA GLU A 168 -3.25 -14.68 13.46
C GLU A 168 -4.62 -14.39 14.07
N GLN A 169 -5.62 -14.00 13.29
CA GLN A 169 -6.99 -13.84 13.77
C GLN A 169 -7.63 -15.21 14.10
N PRO A 170 -8.32 -15.40 15.24
CA PRO A 170 -8.89 -16.70 15.58
C PRO A 170 -10.10 -16.98 14.71
N ALA A 171 -10.04 -18.08 13.95
CA ALA A 171 -11.16 -18.53 13.14
C ALA A 171 -12.36 -19.01 13.99
N THR A 172 -12.09 -19.61 15.16
CA THR A 172 -13.10 -20.29 15.98
C THR A 172 -13.54 -19.47 17.20
N VAL A 173 -14.76 -19.75 17.70
CA VAL A 173 -15.28 -19.17 18.96
C VAL A 173 -14.36 -19.50 20.13
N VAL A 174 -13.88 -20.74 20.20
CA VAL A 174 -12.92 -21.20 21.22
C VAL A 174 -11.62 -20.41 21.15
N GLY A 175 -11.07 -20.20 19.95
CA GLY A 175 -9.87 -19.39 19.76
C GLY A 175 -10.06 -17.93 20.20
N ARG A 176 -11.25 -17.36 19.97
CA ARG A 176 -11.61 -16.02 20.48
C ARG A 176 -11.71 -15.99 22.00
N GLY A 177 -12.31 -17.01 22.61
CA GLY A 177 -12.40 -17.15 24.08
C GLY A 177 -11.03 -17.27 24.74
N LEU A 178 -10.17 -18.16 24.24
CA LEU A 178 -8.79 -18.30 24.73
C LEU A 178 -7.99 -17.01 24.60
N ARG A 179 -8.18 -16.26 23.51
CA ARG A 179 -7.57 -14.93 23.36
C ARG A 179 -8.08 -13.95 24.40
N ALA A 180 -9.38 -13.91 24.65
CA ALA A 180 -9.95 -13.01 25.65
C ALA A 180 -9.39 -13.31 27.04
N VAL A 181 -9.24 -14.58 27.40
CA VAL A 181 -8.59 -15.00 28.66
C VAL A 181 -7.13 -14.60 28.69
N ARG A 182 -6.34 -14.88 27.64
CA ARG A 182 -4.93 -14.47 27.56
C ARG A 182 -4.76 -12.96 27.70
N ARG A 183 -5.65 -12.16 27.10
CA ARG A 183 -5.67 -10.70 27.27
C ARG A 183 -6.04 -10.26 28.68
N ARG A 184 -6.88 -10.99 29.40
CA ARG A 184 -7.17 -10.67 30.80
C ARG A 184 -5.98 -10.98 31.71
N LEU A 185 -5.30 -12.11 31.46
CA LEU A 185 -4.17 -12.55 32.29
C LEU A 185 -2.86 -11.80 31.95
N ARG A 186 -2.68 -11.39 30.70
CA ARG A 186 -1.51 -10.66 30.20
C ARG A 186 -1.96 -9.56 29.23
N PRO A 187 -2.61 -8.49 29.72
CA PRO A 187 -3.19 -7.42 28.88
C PRO A 187 -2.15 -6.69 28.02
N ASP A 188 -0.89 -6.86 28.37
CA ASP A 188 0.24 -6.08 27.89
C ASP A 188 1.20 -6.86 26.99
N ALA A 189 1.02 -8.17 26.89
CA ALA A 189 1.96 -9.04 26.17
C ALA A 189 1.86 -8.88 24.63
N THR A 190 0.74 -8.39 24.12
CA THR A 190 0.50 -8.21 22.68
C THR A 190 -0.39 -7.00 22.43
N PRO A 191 -0.27 -6.33 21.26
CA PRO A 191 -1.18 -5.30 20.83
C PRO A 191 -2.66 -5.71 20.84
N ARG A 192 -3.54 -4.72 20.97
CA ARG A 192 -4.99 -4.94 21.01
C ARG A 192 -5.62 -4.97 19.62
N THR A 193 -4.96 -5.57 18.63
CA THR A 193 -5.48 -5.70 17.26
C THR A 193 -6.24 -7.01 17.02
N ALA A 194 -7.03 -7.09 15.96
CA ALA A 194 -7.73 -8.33 15.59
C ALA A 194 -6.76 -9.43 15.12
N GLY A 195 -5.56 -9.05 14.67
CA GLY A 195 -4.59 -9.94 14.06
C GLY A 195 -4.86 -10.18 12.58
N LEU A 196 -3.92 -10.86 11.93
CA LEU A 196 -3.93 -11.17 10.51
C LEU A 196 -4.99 -12.22 10.17
N ARG A 197 -5.98 -11.84 9.35
CA ARG A 197 -6.90 -12.78 8.72
C ARG A 197 -6.20 -13.67 7.70
N PHE A 198 -5.35 -13.04 6.87
CA PHE A 198 -4.51 -13.69 5.87
C PHE A 198 -3.06 -13.50 6.27
N ARG A 199 -2.32 -14.60 6.41
CA ARG A 199 -0.88 -14.59 6.74
C ARG A 199 -0.05 -14.60 5.47
N ARG A 200 -0.46 -13.82 4.48
CA ARG A 200 0.08 -13.84 3.12
C ARG A 200 0.45 -12.44 2.68
N ALA A 201 1.62 -12.31 2.05
CA ALA A 201 2.13 -11.04 1.57
C ALA A 201 3.03 -11.24 0.34
N ARG A 202 3.16 -10.19 -0.48
CA ARG A 202 4.13 -10.18 -1.58
C ARG A 202 5.56 -10.28 -1.03
N ARG A 203 6.46 -10.85 -1.83
CA ARG A 203 7.87 -11.07 -1.46
C ARG A 203 8.58 -9.78 -1.06
N GLU A 204 8.33 -8.71 -1.81
CA GLU A 204 8.90 -7.39 -1.54
C GLU A 204 8.37 -6.79 -0.23
N MET A 205 7.08 -6.96 0.06
CA MET A 205 6.50 -6.51 1.33
C MET A 205 7.15 -7.24 2.51
N ILE A 206 7.42 -8.54 2.37
CA ILE A 206 8.12 -9.32 3.39
C ILE A 206 9.54 -8.80 3.59
N ALA A 207 10.29 -8.57 2.52
CA ALA A 207 11.64 -8.02 2.61
C ALA A 207 11.66 -6.61 3.23
N LEU A 208 10.72 -5.74 2.86
CA LEU A 208 10.53 -4.42 3.46
C LEU A 208 10.26 -4.54 4.97
N LEU A 209 9.31 -5.38 5.38
CA LEU A 209 8.96 -5.58 6.79
C LEU A 209 10.11 -6.22 7.59
N ASN A 210 10.88 -7.12 6.97
CA ASN A 210 12.08 -7.70 7.58
C ASN A 210 13.18 -6.64 7.77
N ASP A 211 13.40 -5.81 6.76
CA ASP A 211 14.38 -4.72 6.80
C ASP A 211 14.04 -3.71 7.89
N MET A 212 12.79 -3.21 7.92
CA MET A 212 12.29 -2.33 8.98
C MET A 212 12.31 -3.02 10.35
N GLY A 213 12.01 -4.32 10.43
CA GLY A 213 12.07 -5.07 11.67
C GLY A 213 13.49 -5.14 12.26
N ARG A 214 14.50 -5.32 11.41
CA ARG A 214 15.92 -5.30 11.81
C ARG A 214 16.38 -3.91 12.21
N GLU A 215 16.04 -2.90 11.43
CA GLU A 215 16.39 -1.50 11.72
C GLU A 215 15.77 -1.04 13.04
N PHE A 216 14.48 -1.32 13.24
CA PHE A 216 13.79 -1.01 14.49
C PHE A 216 14.41 -1.77 15.68
N ALA A 217 14.73 -3.06 15.54
CA ALA A 217 15.36 -3.83 16.59
C ALA A 217 16.77 -3.32 16.95
N ALA A 218 17.53 -2.82 15.96
CA ALA A 218 18.86 -2.26 16.18
C ALA A 218 18.81 -0.90 16.89
N ALA A 219 17.79 -0.08 16.62
CA ALA A 219 17.65 1.25 17.20
C ALA A 219 16.89 1.26 18.56
N ALA A 220 16.02 0.27 18.79
CA ALA A 220 15.18 0.23 19.97
C ALA A 220 15.96 -0.18 21.24
N ARG A 221 15.48 0.28 22.40
CA ARG A 221 16.05 -0.07 23.70
C ARG A 221 15.92 -1.58 23.97
N PRO A 222 16.87 -2.20 24.69
CA PRO A 222 16.74 -3.58 25.15
C PRO A 222 15.39 -3.83 25.85
N GLY A 223 14.75 -4.96 25.54
CA GLY A 223 13.43 -5.31 26.05
C GLY A 223 12.25 -4.79 25.21
N THR A 224 12.50 -3.98 24.18
CA THR A 224 11.47 -3.61 23.19
C THR A 224 11.10 -4.83 22.34
N PRO A 225 9.80 -5.17 22.20
CA PRO A 225 9.37 -6.25 21.31
C PRO A 225 9.73 -5.97 19.84
N PRO A 226 9.97 -7.00 19.01
CA PRO A 226 10.20 -6.79 17.57
C PRO A 226 9.00 -6.13 16.90
N LEU A 227 9.22 -5.52 15.72
CA LEU A 227 8.18 -4.86 14.91
C LEU A 227 6.92 -5.72 14.82
N TRP A 228 5.75 -5.12 15.01
CA TRP A 228 4.48 -5.85 15.04
C TRP A 228 3.57 -5.48 13.88
N VAL A 229 3.30 -6.46 13.02
CA VAL A 229 2.42 -6.32 11.86
C VAL A 229 1.00 -6.76 12.21
N THR A 230 0.03 -5.90 11.90
CA THR A 230 -1.37 -6.04 12.29
C THR A 230 -2.29 -6.34 11.11
N SER A 231 -1.85 -6.03 9.88
CA SER A 231 -2.59 -6.27 8.63
C SER A 231 -1.62 -6.45 7.46
N LEU A 232 -2.03 -7.21 6.44
CA LEU A 232 -1.26 -7.51 5.20
C LEU A 232 -2.23 -7.55 4.01
N ALA A 233 -1.97 -8.38 2.99
CA ALA A 233 -2.87 -8.56 1.86
C ALA A 233 -4.29 -8.94 2.33
N ARG A 234 -5.29 -8.30 1.72
CA ARG A 234 -6.71 -8.52 1.94
C ARG A 234 -7.41 -8.75 0.61
N SER A 235 -8.57 -9.37 0.63
CA SER A 235 -9.46 -9.39 -0.53
C SER A 235 -10.38 -8.16 -0.51
N ALA A 236 -10.91 -7.77 -1.67
CA ALA A 236 -11.97 -6.77 -1.77
C ALA A 236 -13.22 -7.24 -1.00
N GLU A 237 -13.56 -8.52 -1.06
CA GLU A 237 -14.67 -9.11 -0.27
C GLU A 237 -14.49 -8.84 1.23
N HIS A 238 -13.30 -9.11 1.77
CA HIS A 238 -12.98 -8.86 3.17
C HIS A 238 -12.99 -7.36 3.48
N GLN A 239 -12.48 -6.52 2.58
CA GLN A 239 -12.50 -5.07 2.72
C GLN A 239 -13.93 -4.52 2.84
N TYR A 240 -14.84 -4.95 1.95
CA TYR A 240 -16.26 -4.59 2.03
C TYR A 240 -16.93 -5.13 3.30
N ARG A 241 -16.53 -6.32 3.77
CA ARG A 241 -17.02 -6.87 5.03
C ARG A 241 -16.60 -6.01 6.23
N LEU A 242 -15.34 -5.58 6.29
CA LEU A 242 -14.85 -4.65 7.32
C LEU A 242 -15.61 -3.32 7.26
N ARG A 243 -15.84 -2.78 6.06
CA ARG A 243 -16.63 -1.57 5.88
C ARG A 243 -18.06 -1.72 6.44
N ARG A 244 -18.74 -2.84 6.16
CA ARG A 244 -20.07 -3.14 6.73
C ARG A 244 -20.07 -3.28 8.26
N LEU A 245 -18.93 -3.64 8.86
CA LEU A 245 -18.76 -3.71 10.31
C LEU A 245 -18.38 -2.36 10.94
N GLY A 246 -18.31 -1.29 10.14
CA GLY A 246 -18.03 0.07 10.59
C GLY A 246 -16.55 0.39 10.79
N TYR A 247 -15.64 -0.37 10.15
CA TYR A 247 -14.22 0.00 10.07
C TYR A 247 -14.00 1.00 8.92
N ALA A 248 -13.03 1.90 9.06
CA ALA A 248 -12.52 2.77 7.98
C ALA A 248 -11.74 1.99 6.91
N ALA A 249 -12.39 1.02 6.28
CA ALA A 249 -11.83 0.18 5.23
C ALA A 249 -12.08 0.83 3.86
N MET A 250 -11.19 1.76 3.47
CA MET A 250 -11.30 2.50 2.21
C MET A 250 -11.25 1.57 1.00
N VAL A 251 -11.96 1.94 -0.08
CA VAL A 251 -11.93 1.25 -1.36
C VAL A 251 -11.71 2.27 -2.48
N PRO A 252 -10.81 2.01 -3.46
CA PRO A 252 -9.82 0.91 -3.49
C PRO A 252 -8.77 1.03 -2.36
N SER A 253 -8.02 -0.05 -2.11
CA SER A 253 -7.05 -0.16 -1.01
C SER A 253 -5.78 -0.88 -1.44
N GLY A 254 -4.61 -0.37 -1.02
CA GLY A 254 -3.30 -1.02 -1.23
C GLY A 254 -3.22 -2.45 -0.67
N HIS A 255 -3.98 -2.77 0.38
CA HIS A 255 -4.06 -4.15 0.89
C HIS A 255 -4.69 -5.11 -0.11
N CYS A 256 -5.69 -4.64 -0.87
CA CYS A 256 -6.35 -5.43 -1.90
C CYS A 256 -5.48 -5.63 -3.14
N LEU A 257 -4.42 -4.83 -3.28
CA LEU A 257 -3.39 -4.98 -4.32
C LEU A 257 -2.19 -5.81 -3.81
N GLY A 258 -2.13 -6.10 -2.50
CA GLY A 258 -1.04 -6.84 -1.85
C GLY A 258 0.23 -6.03 -1.58
N TRP A 259 0.18 -4.71 -1.78
CA TRP A 259 1.32 -3.80 -1.65
C TRP A 259 1.33 -3.00 -0.35
N ALA A 260 0.41 -3.34 0.57
CA ALA A 260 0.29 -2.63 1.83
C ALA A 260 0.28 -3.54 3.07
N ALA A 261 0.68 -2.96 4.19
CA ALA A 261 0.72 -3.56 5.51
C ALA A 261 0.37 -2.51 6.57
N ASP A 262 -0.22 -2.94 7.68
CA ASP A 262 -0.40 -2.06 8.84
C ASP A 262 0.53 -2.53 9.96
N VAL A 263 1.19 -1.59 10.63
CA VAL A 263 2.09 -1.84 11.77
C VAL A 263 1.54 -1.18 13.03
N GLU A 264 1.64 -1.86 14.16
CA GLU A 264 1.22 -1.30 15.46
C GLU A 264 2.15 -0.17 15.86
N LEU A 265 1.58 0.91 16.41
CA LEU A 265 2.37 2.06 16.86
C LEU A 265 2.00 2.52 18.26
N ALA A 266 0.70 2.61 18.56
CA ALA A 266 0.24 3.06 19.86
C ALA A 266 0.78 2.19 21.02
N TRP A 267 0.84 0.87 20.84
CA TRP A 267 1.39 -0.04 21.85
C TRP A 267 2.85 0.24 22.19
N TYR A 268 3.67 0.72 21.24
CA TYR A 268 5.10 0.97 21.48
C TYR A 268 5.38 2.17 22.39
N ARG A 269 4.38 3.00 22.70
CA ARG A 269 4.53 4.10 23.67
C ARG A 269 5.03 3.61 25.02
N ARG A 270 4.59 2.42 25.44
CA ARG A 270 4.99 1.82 26.72
C ARG A 270 6.47 1.44 26.80
N PHE A 271 7.11 1.25 25.64
CA PHE A 271 8.54 0.90 25.55
C PHE A 271 9.38 2.15 25.24
N GLY A 272 8.77 3.34 25.14
CA GLY A 272 9.44 4.55 24.67
C GLY A 272 9.91 4.44 23.21
N ALA A 273 9.29 3.56 22.41
CA ALA A 273 9.75 3.22 21.06
C ALA A 273 8.76 3.66 19.96
N ARG A 274 7.65 4.32 20.34
CA ARG A 274 6.63 4.78 19.37
C ARG A 274 7.18 5.86 18.44
N ASP A 275 7.81 6.90 18.99
CA ASP A 275 8.33 8.00 18.18
C ASP A 275 9.52 7.54 17.34
N LEU A 276 10.39 6.70 17.91
CA LEU A 276 11.46 6.03 17.15
C LEU A 276 10.91 5.30 15.91
N LEU A 277 9.87 4.45 16.08
CA LEU A 277 9.30 3.73 14.94
C LEU A 277 8.62 4.68 13.95
N ALA A 278 7.95 5.73 14.43
CA ALA A 278 7.36 6.76 13.57
C ALA A 278 8.42 7.46 12.72
N ASP A 279 9.54 7.88 13.32
CA ASP A 279 10.64 8.57 12.64
C ASP A 279 11.28 7.68 11.57
N LEU A 280 11.50 6.40 11.85
CA LEU A 280 12.01 5.43 10.87
C LEU A 280 11.07 5.29 9.66
N LEU A 281 9.76 5.23 9.90
CA LEU A 281 8.76 5.11 8.84
C LEU A 281 8.68 6.40 8.00
N LEU A 282 8.69 7.56 8.65
CA LEU A 282 8.65 8.86 7.96
C LEU A 282 9.92 9.12 7.16
N ALA A 283 11.11 8.78 7.68
CA ALA A 283 12.36 8.89 6.94
C ALA A 283 12.33 8.05 5.64
N ARG A 284 11.76 6.84 5.70
CA ARG A 284 11.55 6.01 4.49
C ARG A 284 10.52 6.58 3.53
N GLN A 285 9.51 7.29 4.04
CA GLN A 285 8.58 8.03 3.19
C GLN A 285 9.24 9.21 2.48
N GLU A 286 10.10 9.96 3.18
CA GLU A 286 10.81 11.11 2.63
C GLU A 286 11.75 10.72 1.48
N VAL A 287 12.43 9.58 1.58
CA VAL A 287 13.25 9.04 0.47
C VAL A 287 12.43 8.31 -0.61
N GLY A 288 11.09 8.31 -0.49
CA GLY A 288 10.18 7.78 -1.49
C GLY A 288 10.11 6.24 -1.56
N GLU A 289 10.47 5.53 -0.50
CA GLU A 289 10.40 4.06 -0.47
C GLU A 289 9.01 3.54 -0.16
N ILE A 290 8.27 4.25 0.69
CA ILE A 290 6.94 3.85 1.16
C ILE A 290 6.01 5.06 1.26
N ASN A 291 4.71 4.82 1.19
CA ASN A 291 3.71 5.75 1.68
C ASN A 291 3.34 5.34 3.11
N VAL A 292 3.24 6.32 4.02
CA VAL A 292 2.86 6.14 5.41
C VAL A 292 1.60 6.95 5.69
N VAL A 293 0.62 6.31 6.33
CA VAL A 293 -0.61 6.97 6.76
C VAL A 293 -0.83 6.71 8.24
N ASP A 294 -0.91 7.78 9.02
CA ASP A 294 -1.25 7.71 10.43
C ASP A 294 -2.75 7.40 10.59
N GLU A 295 -3.06 6.15 10.94
CA GLU A 295 -4.42 5.71 11.31
C GLU A 295 -4.63 5.62 12.84
N GLY A 296 -3.78 6.28 13.63
CA GLY A 296 -3.87 6.34 15.08
C GLY A 296 -3.20 5.16 15.78
N GLN A 297 -3.93 4.04 15.96
CA GLN A 297 -3.36 2.88 16.67
C GLN A 297 -2.25 2.20 15.86
N ALA A 298 -2.54 1.98 14.58
CA ALA A 298 -1.63 1.39 13.62
C ALA A 298 -1.35 2.41 12.52
N TRP A 299 -0.17 2.34 11.93
CA TRP A 299 0.13 3.10 10.72
C TRP A 299 0.11 2.17 9.52
N HIS A 300 -0.50 2.67 8.47
CA HIS A 300 -0.58 2.02 7.19
C HIS A 300 0.68 2.32 6.39
N LEU A 301 1.22 1.29 5.75
CA LEU A 301 2.41 1.33 4.91
C LEU A 301 2.05 0.79 3.53
N CYS A 302 2.48 1.46 2.47
CA CYS A 302 2.42 0.93 1.11
C CYS A 302 3.77 1.07 0.43
N LEU A 303 4.25 0.01 -0.20
CA LEU A 303 5.55 0.02 -0.91
C LEU A 303 5.47 0.84 -2.20
N ALA A 304 6.44 1.72 -2.43
CA ALA A 304 6.55 2.46 -3.67
C ALA A 304 7.03 1.56 -4.84
N PRO A 305 6.48 1.75 -6.06
CA PRO A 305 6.94 1.00 -7.24
C PRO A 305 8.43 1.15 -7.54
N THR A 306 9.00 2.33 -7.24
CA THR A 306 10.43 2.64 -7.40
C THR A 306 11.33 1.76 -6.52
N ALA A 307 10.86 1.37 -5.33
CA ALA A 307 11.58 0.53 -4.38
C ALA A 307 11.34 -0.98 -4.59
N GLN A 308 10.38 -1.37 -5.43
CA GLN A 308 9.99 -2.77 -5.64
C GLN A 308 11.18 -3.66 -6.01
N ARG A 309 11.99 -3.25 -6.99
CA ARG A 309 13.13 -4.05 -7.47
C ARG A 309 14.17 -4.28 -6.37
N ARG A 310 14.40 -3.29 -5.51
CA ARG A 310 15.34 -3.37 -4.38
C ARG A 310 14.90 -4.46 -3.41
N PHE A 311 13.65 -4.41 -2.97
CA PHE A 311 13.12 -5.39 -2.02
C PHE A 311 12.88 -6.77 -2.62
N ARG A 312 12.63 -6.86 -3.93
CA ARG A 312 12.59 -8.15 -4.63
C ARG A 312 13.95 -8.86 -4.54
N ARG A 313 15.04 -8.16 -4.86
CA ARG A 313 16.40 -8.69 -4.74
C ARG A 313 16.78 -9.02 -3.30
N ALA A 314 16.39 -8.17 -2.34
CA ALA A 314 16.65 -8.43 -0.94
C ALA A 314 15.96 -9.72 -0.46
N TYR A 315 14.71 -9.95 -0.90
CA TYR A 315 14.01 -11.19 -0.62
C TYR A 315 14.72 -12.40 -1.24
N GLU A 316 15.06 -12.33 -2.53
CA GLU A 316 15.72 -13.41 -3.26
C GLU A 316 17.07 -13.79 -2.64
N ALA A 317 17.87 -12.78 -2.26
CA ALA A 317 19.12 -12.98 -1.54
C ALA A 317 18.93 -13.67 -0.17
N GLU A 318 17.92 -13.28 0.61
CA GLU A 318 17.58 -13.93 1.89
C GLU A 318 17.10 -15.38 1.69
N MET A 319 16.52 -15.68 0.53
CA MET A 319 16.04 -17.01 0.17
C MET A 319 17.09 -17.91 -0.51
N GLY A 320 18.24 -17.35 -0.90
CA GLY A 320 19.28 -18.07 -1.65
C GLY A 320 18.88 -18.43 -3.08
N VAL A 321 18.10 -17.55 -3.74
CA VAL A 321 17.61 -17.70 -5.13
C VAL A 321 18.12 -16.56 -5.98
#